data_AF-A0AAJ2LSG8-F1
#
_entry.id   AF-A0AAJ2LSG8-F1
#
_cell.length_a   1.000
_cell.length_b   1.000
_cell.length_c   1.000
_cell.angle_alpha   90.00
_cell.angle_beta   90.00
_cell.angle_gamma   90.00
#
_symmetry.space_group_name_H-M   'P 1'
#
loop_
_entity.id
_entity.type
_entity.pdbx_description
1 polymer ?
#
loop_
_entity_poly.entity_id
_entity_poly.type
_entity_poly.pdbx_seq_one_letter_code
_entity_poly.pdbx_strand_id
1 'polypeptide(L)'
;MYEQVHLPHALSIAPKALLKQEETASGLLPDLPQLQQLIESLSVTPQHHIVVYDDEGGAWAGRFIWTLHLLGFTRVSLLNGGIHYWLAQGFPISNEPFSLTTTTTNTAHSNDDET
;
A
#
# COMPACT_ATOMS: atom_id res chain seq x y z
N MET A 1 -3.70 -5.42 -14.95
CA MET A 1 -5.09 -5.50 -14.48
C MET A 1 -5.59 -4.19 -13.89
N TYR A 2 -4.83 -3.55 -12.98
CA TYR A 2 -5.23 -2.36 -12.22
C TYR A 2 -5.94 -1.25 -13.04
N GLU A 3 -5.40 -0.79 -14.16
CA GLU A 3 -6.01 0.29 -14.97
C GLU A 3 -7.38 -0.06 -15.56
N GLN A 4 -7.69 -1.35 -15.70
CA GLN A 4 -8.97 -1.83 -16.22
C GLN A 4 -9.94 -2.14 -15.08
N VAL A 5 -9.44 -2.78 -14.02
CA VAL A 5 -10.21 -3.18 -12.85
C VAL A 5 -9.34 -3.34 -11.61
N HIS A 6 -9.79 -2.78 -10.50
CA HIS A 6 -9.18 -2.89 -9.17
C HIS A 6 -10.25 -2.76 -8.06
N LEU A 7 -9.86 -3.05 -6.82
CA LEU A 7 -10.75 -2.84 -5.67
C LEU A 7 -10.94 -1.33 -5.42
N PRO A 8 -12.13 -0.86 -4.99
CA PRO A 8 -12.33 0.53 -4.62
C PRO A 8 -11.30 0.99 -3.58
N HIS A 9 -10.76 2.19 -3.78
CA HIS A 9 -9.71 2.79 -2.93
C HIS A 9 -8.37 2.04 -2.91
N ALA A 10 -8.15 1.09 -3.83
CA ALA A 10 -6.86 0.43 -3.95
C ALA A 10 -5.77 1.40 -4.43
N LEU A 11 -4.56 1.25 -3.90
CA LEU A 11 -3.36 1.91 -4.39
C LEU A 11 -2.52 0.87 -5.15
N SER A 12 -1.98 1.24 -6.31
CA SER A 12 -1.14 0.36 -7.12
C SER A 12 0.32 0.45 -6.73
N ILE A 13 0.98 -0.71 -6.60
CA ILE A 13 2.43 -0.82 -6.39
C ILE A 13 3.00 -1.69 -7.49
N ALA A 14 3.96 -1.16 -8.23
CA ALA A 14 4.67 -1.95 -9.22
C ALA A 14 5.60 -2.97 -8.52
N PRO A 15 5.62 -4.25 -8.91
CA PRO A 15 6.49 -5.27 -8.32
C PRO A 15 7.97 -4.87 -8.24
N LYS A 16 8.47 -4.15 -9.26
CA LYS A 16 9.84 -3.63 -9.29
C LYS A 16 10.18 -2.70 -8.11
N ALA A 17 9.19 -2.00 -7.53
CA ALA A 17 9.42 -1.13 -6.38
C ALA A 17 9.70 -1.91 -5.09
N LEU A 18 9.38 -3.21 -5.08
CA LEU A 18 9.60 -4.11 -3.95
C LEU A 18 10.91 -4.87 -4.06
N LEU A 19 11.65 -4.74 -5.17
CA LEU A 19 12.84 -5.51 -5.46
C LEU A 19 14.03 -4.62 -5.80
N LYS A 20 15.20 -5.02 -5.31
CA LYS A 20 16.49 -4.50 -5.77
C LYS A 20 17.15 -5.55 -6.66
N GLN A 21 17.66 -5.08 -7.79
CA GLN A 21 18.44 -5.89 -8.72
C GLN A 21 19.92 -5.50 -8.61
N GLU A 22 20.77 -6.50 -8.45
CA GLU A 22 22.21 -6.42 -8.49
C GLU A 22 22.74 -7.45 -9.49
N GLU A 23 24.01 -7.34 -9.90
CA GLU A 23 24.61 -8.15 -10.96
C GLU A 23 24.46 -9.66 -10.72
N THR A 24 24.50 -10.10 -9.46
CA THR A 24 24.42 -11.51 -9.06
C THR A 24 23.11 -11.91 -8.38
N ALA A 25 22.19 -10.98 -8.14
CA ALA A 25 20.94 -11.24 -7.41
C ALA A 25 19.79 -10.32 -7.84
N SER A 26 18.65 -10.88 -8.21
CA SER A 26 17.50 -10.15 -8.79
C SER A 26 16.26 -10.03 -7.90
N GLY A 27 16.34 -10.49 -6.65
CA GLY A 27 15.21 -10.55 -5.71
C GLY A 27 15.48 -9.88 -4.35
N LEU A 28 16.51 -9.04 -4.27
CA LEU A 28 16.92 -8.43 -3.01
C LEU A 28 15.87 -7.47 -2.50
N LEU A 29 15.89 -7.21 -1.19
CA LEU A 29 15.10 -6.15 -0.60
C LEU A 29 15.71 -4.79 -0.99
N PRO A 30 14.91 -3.81 -1.42
CA PRO A 30 15.36 -2.43 -1.56
C PRO A 30 15.95 -1.89 -0.26
N ASP A 31 16.87 -0.94 -0.40
CA ASP A 31 17.50 -0.34 0.77
C ASP A 31 16.46 0.48 1.54
N LEU A 32 16.65 0.64 2.86
CA LEU A 32 15.67 1.30 3.74
C LEU A 32 15.16 2.66 3.20
N PRO A 33 16.00 3.56 2.64
CA PRO A 33 15.52 4.82 2.08
C PRO A 33 14.54 4.64 0.91
N GLN A 34 14.75 3.63 0.06
CA GLN A 34 13.85 3.34 -1.07
C GLN A 34 12.50 2.82 -0.58
N LEU A 35 12.51 1.99 0.46
CA LEU A 35 11.31 1.49 1.10
C LEU A 35 10.53 2.62 1.80
N GLN A 36 11.21 3.53 2.48
CA GLN A 36 10.60 4.71 3.10
C GLN A 36 9.95 5.60 2.05
N GLN A 37 10.64 5.88 0.94
CA GLN A 37 10.09 6.65 -0.17
C GLN A 37 8.86 5.97 -0.79
N LEU A 38 8.85 4.65 -0.90
CA LEU A 38 7.67 3.91 -1.36
C LEU A 38 6.48 4.13 -0.42
N ILE A 39 6.67 3.98 0.89
CA ILE A 39 5.60 4.21 1.87
C ILE A 39 5.09 5.65 1.86
N GLU A 40 5.99 6.63 1.77
CA GLU A 40 5.64 8.05 1.63
C GLU A 40 4.81 8.31 0.38
N SER A 41 5.16 7.70 -0.76
CA SER A 41 4.40 7.85 -2.01
C SER A 41 2.98 7.29 -1.93
N LEU A 42 2.73 6.35 -1.03
CA LEU A 42 1.42 5.78 -0.77
C LEU A 42 0.61 6.58 0.25
N SER A 43 1.23 7.57 0.92
CA SER A 43 0.61 8.34 2.00
C SER A 43 0.01 7.48 3.13
N VAL A 44 0.60 6.30 3.37
CA VAL A 44 0.16 5.38 4.43
C VAL A 44 1.01 5.52 5.68
N THR A 45 0.40 5.24 6.82
CA THR A 45 1.05 5.30 8.15
C THR A 45 0.73 4.04 8.96
N PRO A 46 1.52 3.69 9.99
CA PRO A 46 1.28 2.51 10.83
C PRO A 46 -0.07 2.48 11.56
N GLN A 47 -0.80 3.60 11.60
CA GLN A 47 -2.15 3.67 12.17
C GLN A 47 -3.23 3.07 11.24
N HIS A 48 -2.96 3.02 9.94
CA HIS A 48 -3.85 2.41 8.96
C HIS A 48 -3.87 0.89 9.10
N HIS A 49 -5.02 0.28 8.81
CA HIS A 49 -5.09 -1.15 8.54
C HIS A 49 -4.94 -1.36 7.04
N ILE A 50 -3.80 -1.93 6.63
CA ILE A 50 -3.50 -2.15 5.23
C ILE A 50 -3.96 -3.55 4.82
N VAL A 51 -4.87 -3.62 3.83
CA VAL A 51 -5.26 -4.88 3.19
C VAL A 51 -4.56 -4.96 1.84
N VAL A 52 -3.76 -6.00 1.64
CA VAL A 52 -2.94 -6.20 0.44
C VAL A 52 -3.54 -7.34 -0.38
N TYR A 53 -3.53 -7.19 -1.70
CA TYR A 53 -3.91 -8.23 -2.64
C TYR A 53 -3.05 -8.16 -3.90
N ASP A 54 -3.06 -9.23 -4.69
CA ASP A 54 -2.52 -9.26 -6.05
C ASP A 54 -3.42 -10.10 -6.97
N ASP A 55 -3.00 -10.26 -8.22
CA ASP A 55 -3.61 -11.09 -9.25
C ASP A 55 -2.79 -12.36 -9.57
N GLU A 56 -1.80 -12.69 -8.75
CA GLU A 56 -0.84 -13.79 -8.96
C GLU A 56 -0.85 -14.83 -7.81
N GLY A 57 -1.94 -14.91 -7.06
CA GLY A 57 -2.14 -15.93 -6.02
C GLY A 57 -1.45 -15.62 -4.69
N GLY A 58 -1.06 -14.37 -4.45
CA GLY A 58 -0.56 -13.86 -3.17
C GLY A 58 0.95 -13.70 -3.07
N ALA A 59 1.72 -14.00 -4.13
CA ALA A 59 3.18 -13.89 -4.10
C ALA A 59 3.66 -12.45 -3.87
N TRP A 60 3.13 -11.49 -4.63
CA TRP A 60 3.49 -10.08 -4.50
C TRP A 60 2.87 -9.44 -3.27
N ALA A 61 1.64 -9.82 -2.95
CA ALA A 61 0.95 -9.35 -1.76
C ALA A 61 1.70 -9.79 -0.49
N GLY A 62 2.14 -11.05 -0.45
CA GLY A 62 3.00 -11.57 0.62
C GLY A 62 4.34 -10.87 0.70
N ARG A 63 4.98 -10.61 -0.45
CA ARG A 63 6.25 -9.86 -0.52
C ARG A 63 6.10 -8.45 0.06
N PHE A 64 4.98 -7.78 -0.22
CA PHE A 64 4.72 -6.44 0.31
C PHE A 64 4.36 -6.47 1.80
N ILE A 65 3.57 -7.44 2.26
CA ILE A 65 3.30 -7.64 3.70
C ILE A 65 4.60 -7.84 4.49
N TRP A 66 5.54 -8.63 3.95
CA TRP A 66 6.86 -8.78 4.58
C TRP A 66 7.62 -7.45 4.66
N THR A 67 7.65 -6.68 3.56
CA THR A 67 8.22 -5.33 3.55
C THR A 67 7.58 -4.40 4.59
N LEU A 68 6.25 -4.41 4.70
CA LEU A 68 5.51 -3.61 5.67
C LEU A 68 5.89 -3.97 7.12
N HIS A 69 6.02 -5.26 7.43
CA HIS A 69 6.48 -5.71 8.75
C HIS A 69 7.89 -5.20 9.08
N LEU A 70 8.82 -5.22 8.12
CA LEU A 70 10.17 -4.67 8.33
C LEU A 70 10.17 -3.17 8.66
N LEU A 71 9.16 -2.45 8.16
CA LEU A 71 8.97 -1.02 8.41
C LEU A 71 8.10 -0.73 9.65
N GLY A 72 7.72 -1.77 10.41
CA GLY A 72 6.97 -1.62 11.66
C GLY A 72 5.44 -1.55 11.51
N PHE A 73 4.89 -1.79 10.32
CA PHE A 73 3.45 -1.90 10.14
C PHE A 73 2.96 -3.26 10.62
N THR A 74 2.20 -3.28 11.72
CA THR A 74 1.69 -4.53 12.32
C THR A 74 0.23 -4.81 11.97
N ARG A 75 -0.50 -3.80 11.48
CA ARG A 75 -1.91 -3.88 11.13
C ARG A 75 -2.07 -4.16 9.63
N VAL A 76 -1.67 -5.36 9.22
CA VAL A 76 -1.68 -5.77 7.82
C VAL A 76 -2.48 -7.06 7.63
N SER A 77 -3.16 -7.19 6.50
CA SER A 77 -3.92 -8.40 6.15
C SER A 77 -3.81 -8.69 4.66
N LEU A 78 -3.85 -9.98 4.32
CA LEU A 78 -3.92 -10.45 2.94
C LEU A 78 -5.38 -10.67 2.56
N LEU A 79 -5.81 -10.20 1.39
CA LEU A 79 -7.08 -10.58 0.80
C LEU A 79 -6.98 -12.01 0.24
N ASN A 80 -7.60 -12.96 0.93
CA ASN A 80 -7.56 -14.36 0.51
C ASN A 80 -8.23 -14.56 -0.87
N GLY A 81 -7.50 -15.16 -1.81
CA GLY A 81 -7.95 -15.37 -3.19
C GLY A 81 -7.75 -14.17 -4.13
N GLY A 82 -7.23 -13.05 -3.63
CA GLY A 82 -6.88 -11.87 -4.43
C GLY A 82 -8.06 -11.27 -5.20
N ILE A 83 -7.75 -10.53 -6.27
CA ILE A 83 -8.78 -9.89 -7.10
C ILE A 83 -9.65 -10.91 -7.84
N HIS A 84 -9.11 -12.10 -8.17
CA HIS A 84 -9.86 -13.14 -8.88
C HIS A 84 -11.05 -13.64 -8.06
N TYR A 85 -10.83 -13.93 -6.78
CA TYR A 85 -11.93 -14.32 -5.88
C TYR A 85 -12.91 -13.16 -5.67
N TRP A 86 -12.41 -11.94 -5.48
CA TRP A 86 -13.24 -10.75 -5.31
C TRP A 86 -14.21 -10.55 -6.49
N LEU A 87 -13.70 -10.68 -7.73
CA LEU A 87 -14.49 -10.61 -8.95
C LEU A 87 -15.50 -11.76 -9.05
N ALA A 88 -15.10 -12.99 -8.71
CA ALA A 88 -15.99 -14.15 -8.74
C ALA A 88 -17.17 -14.02 -7.77
N GLN A 89 -17.01 -13.28 -6.68
CA GLN A 89 -18.09 -12.98 -5.73
C GLN A 89 -18.99 -11.80 -6.16
N GLY A 90 -18.66 -11.10 -7.25
CA GLY A 90 -19.42 -9.94 -7.70
C GLY A 90 -19.31 -8.74 -6.76
N PHE A 91 -18.22 -8.63 -6.00
CA PHE A 91 -18.00 -7.50 -5.11
C PHE A 91 -17.67 -6.21 -5.88
N PRO A 92 -17.83 -5.02 -5.25
CA PRO A 92 -17.60 -3.74 -5.90
C PRO A 92 -16.20 -3.60 -6.48
N ILE A 93 -16.10 -2.97 -7.65
CA ILE A 93 -14.83 -2.69 -8.35
C ILE A 93 -14.76 -1.23 -8.76
N SER A 94 -13.55 -0.78 -9.07
CA SER A 94 -13.22 0.54 -9.61
C SER A 94 -12.29 0.39 -10.81
N ASN A 95 -12.31 1.39 -11.68
CA ASN A 95 -11.32 1.64 -12.73
C ASN A 95 -10.76 3.08 -12.66
N GLU A 96 -11.20 3.87 -11.67
CA GLU A 96 -10.73 5.24 -11.45
C GLU A 96 -9.52 5.25 -10.50
N PRO A 97 -8.47 6.04 -10.79
CA PRO A 97 -7.32 6.12 -9.91
C PRO A 97 -7.70 6.70 -8.54
N PHE A 98 -7.18 6.09 -7.47
CA PHE A 98 -7.34 6.57 -6.11
C PHE A 98 -5.99 7.07 -5.55
N SER A 99 -6.04 8.14 -4.76
CA SER A 99 -4.91 8.68 -4.02
C SER A 99 -5.36 9.07 -2.62
N LEU A 100 -4.59 8.68 -1.60
CA LEU A 100 -4.81 9.14 -0.24
C LEU A 100 -4.30 10.59 -0.10
N THR A 101 -5.18 11.53 0.20
CA THR A 101 -4.81 12.88 0.61
C THR A 101 -4.62 12.90 2.13
N THR A 102 -3.40 13.14 2.59
CA THR A 102 -3.17 13.47 4.00
C THR A 102 -3.78 14.83 4.26
N THR A 103 -4.97 14.89 4.87
CA THR A 103 -5.50 16.13 5.41
C THR A 103 -4.62 16.52 6.59
N THR A 104 -3.67 17.43 6.37
CA THR A 104 -2.98 18.12 7.46
C THR A 104 -4.02 18.95 8.18
N THR A 105 -4.60 18.43 9.26
CA THR A 105 -5.41 19.22 10.18
C THR A 105 -4.45 20.17 10.88
N ASN A 106 -4.27 21.36 10.30
CA ASN A 106 -3.57 22.46 10.94
C ASN A 106 -4.44 22.88 12.13
N THR A 107 -4.18 22.31 13.31
CA THR A 107 -4.78 22.79 14.56
C THR A 107 -4.09 24.12 14.86
N ALA A 108 -4.63 25.21 14.30
CA ALA A 108 -4.30 26.54 14.75
C ALA A 108 -4.73 26.63 16.21
N HIS A 109 -3.76 26.57 17.13
CA HIS A 109 -3.94 27.03 18.49
C HIS A 109 -4.02 28.55 18.41
N SER A 110 -5.21 29.09 18.19
CA SER A 110 -5.49 30.48 18.53
C SER A 110 -5.41 30.58 20.05
N ASN A 111 -4.28 31.09 20.53
CA ASN A 111 -4.20 31.69 21.86
C ASN A 111 -5.00 32.99 21.79
N ASP A 112 -6.30 32.89 22.03
CA ASP A 112 -7.13 34.03 22.34
C ASP A 112 -7.15 34.20 23.86
N ASP A 113 -6.47 35.28 24.24
CA ASP A 113 -6.49 35.98 25.52
C ASP A 113 -7.94 36.30 25.95
N GLU A 114 -8.34 35.92 27.18
CA GLU A 114 -9.43 36.61 27.88
C GLU A 114 -9.27 36.55 29.41
N THR A 115 -8.73 37.67 29.93
CA THR A 115 -8.87 38.30 31.27
C THR A 115 -8.32 37.64 32.53
#